data_AF-A0A496SIT9-F1
#
_entry.id   AF-A0A496SIT9-F1
#
_cell.length_a   1.000
_cell.length_b   1.000
_cell.length_c   1.000
_cell.angle_alpha   90.00
_cell.angle_beta   90.00
_cell.angle_gamma   90.00
#
_symmetry.space_group_name_H-M   'P 1'
#
loop_
_entity.id
_entity.type
_entity.pdbx_description
1 polymer ?
#
loop_
_entity_poly.entity_id
_entity_poly.type
_entity_poly.pdbx_seq_one_letter_code
_entity_poly.pdbx_strand_id
1 'polypeptide(L)'
;PIGSYKLTGSIAPNDFLWGNTTFWDESEFNNVEGAAEKGAGIIKLGLNSGFFGCLMTHEQRIATLSVNEFEETLRRMDVLLSDREKIFASYDEIAEYLYNHTRSKLEEVRIADGEIRCGLSGGSSVPLKLSVFEEQKGEIRRQLHTLSPFSGKIEVVL
;
A
#
# COMPACT_ATOMS: atom_id res chain seq x y z
N PRO A 1 -20.03 18.14 31.88
CA PRO A 1 -19.01 17.09 32.08
C PRO A 1 -19.46 15.79 31.41
N ILE A 2 -19.13 15.64 30.12
CA ILE A 2 -19.45 14.46 29.33
C ILE A 2 -18.22 13.56 29.33
N GLY A 3 -18.31 12.47 30.10
CA GLY A 3 -17.76 11.15 29.78
C GLY A 3 -16.25 11.03 29.59
N SER A 4 -15.50 11.02 30.69
CA SER A 4 -14.20 10.36 30.76
C SER A 4 -14.38 8.83 30.77
N TYR A 5 -14.81 8.25 29.65
CA TYR A 5 -14.58 6.84 29.37
C TYR A 5 -13.36 6.74 28.48
N LYS A 6 -12.17 6.65 29.09
CA LYS A 6 -10.98 6.17 28.39
C LYS A 6 -11.31 4.74 27.94
N LEU A 7 -11.63 4.59 26.65
CA LEU A 7 -11.71 3.29 26.01
C LEU A 7 -10.33 2.62 26.16
N THR A 8 -10.24 1.65 27.07
CA THR A 8 -9.07 0.79 27.27
C THR A 8 -9.00 -0.27 26.16
N GLY A 9 -9.04 0.19 24.91
CA GLY A 9 -9.08 -0.63 23.72
C GLY A 9 -8.67 0.20 22.51
N SER A 10 -7.41 0.02 22.09
CA SER A 10 -6.81 0.38 20.80
C SER A 10 -7.56 1.47 20.01
N ILE A 11 -7.25 2.74 20.26
CA ILE A 11 -7.64 3.82 19.35
C ILE A 11 -6.66 3.78 18.17
N ALA A 12 -7.12 3.18 17.07
CA ALA A 12 -6.50 3.11 15.73
C ALA A 12 -5.11 2.43 15.64
N PRO A 13 -5.04 1.09 15.52
CA PRO A 13 -3.77 0.39 15.27
C PRO A 13 -3.09 0.81 13.96
N ASN A 14 -3.86 1.41 13.04
CA ASN A 14 -3.39 1.92 11.75
C ASN A 14 -3.07 3.42 11.76
N ASP A 15 -3.20 4.12 12.90
CA ASP A 15 -2.74 5.51 13.03
C ASP A 15 -1.23 5.53 13.27
N PHE A 16 -0.45 6.00 12.30
CA PHE A 16 1.02 5.91 12.40
C PHE A 16 1.64 6.90 13.38
N LEU A 17 0.93 7.97 13.77
CA LEU A 17 1.37 8.94 14.76
C LEU A 17 0.91 8.59 16.18
N TRP A 18 -0.11 7.75 16.33
CA TRP A 18 -0.62 7.37 17.65
C TRP A 18 0.46 6.74 18.54
N GLY A 19 0.58 7.28 19.76
CA GLY A 19 1.59 6.86 20.75
C GLY A 19 2.99 7.44 20.50
N ASN A 20 3.17 8.26 19.46
CA ASN A 20 4.44 8.87 19.09
C ASN A 20 4.39 10.41 19.08
N THR A 21 3.30 11.03 19.52
CA THR A 21 3.18 12.49 19.59
C THR A 21 2.79 12.96 20.97
N THR A 22 2.98 14.25 21.25
CA THR A 22 2.59 14.88 22.52
C THR A 22 1.08 15.10 22.65
N PHE A 23 0.29 14.77 21.61
CA PHE A 23 -1.16 14.88 21.65
C PHE A 23 -1.73 13.99 22.77
N TRP A 24 -2.57 14.56 23.64
CA TRP A 24 -3.24 13.84 24.74
C TRP A 24 -2.30 13.02 25.66
N ASP A 25 -1.08 13.53 25.89
CA ASP A 25 -0.07 12.86 26.71
C ASP A 25 0.23 11.43 26.22
N GLU A 26 0.09 11.18 24.91
CA GLU A 26 0.41 9.89 24.28
C GLU A 26 1.92 9.58 24.35
N SER A 27 2.77 10.61 24.35
CA SER A 27 4.23 10.55 24.51
C SER A 27 4.75 11.83 25.16
N GLU A 28 5.88 11.74 25.87
CA GLU A 28 6.56 12.90 26.48
C GLU A 28 7.11 13.89 25.42
N PHE A 29 7.48 13.35 24.24
CA PHE A 29 7.97 14.13 23.09
C PHE A 29 7.49 13.52 21.77
N ASN A 30 7.57 14.29 20.68
CA ASN A 30 7.29 13.77 19.35
C ASN A 30 8.38 12.78 18.91
N ASN A 31 8.08 11.49 18.98
CA ASN A 31 8.99 10.41 18.61
C ASN A 31 8.94 10.17 17.10
N VAL A 32 9.71 10.97 16.36
CA VAL A 32 9.83 10.90 14.89
C VAL A 32 10.27 9.52 14.39
N GLU A 33 11.18 8.85 15.10
CA GLU A 33 11.66 7.52 14.74
C GLU A 33 10.57 6.46 14.91
N GLY A 34 9.92 6.42 16.07
CA GLY A 34 8.84 5.47 16.33
C GLY A 34 7.63 5.67 15.40
N ALA A 35 7.30 6.92 15.07
CA ALA A 35 6.28 7.22 14.06
C ALA A 35 6.65 6.68 12.67
N ALA A 36 7.91 6.85 12.27
CA ALA A 36 8.39 6.37 10.98
C ALA A 36 8.40 4.84 10.90
N GLU A 37 8.86 4.15 11.94
CA GLU A 37 8.85 2.69 12.02
C GLU A 37 7.42 2.13 11.92
N LYS A 38 6.49 2.74 12.67
CA LYS A 38 5.07 2.35 12.65
C LYS A 38 4.43 2.58 11.29
N GLY A 39 4.65 3.76 10.70
CA GLY A 39 4.13 4.10 9.37
C GLY A 39 4.69 3.20 8.28
N ALA A 40 5.99 2.93 8.31
CA ALA A 40 6.62 1.98 7.40
C ALA A 40 6.05 0.56 7.58
N GLY A 41 5.81 0.12 8.82
CA GLY A 41 5.16 -1.17 9.11
C GLY A 41 3.77 -1.31 8.48
N ILE A 42 2.94 -0.27 8.57
CA ILE A 42 1.60 -0.23 7.96
C ILE A 42 1.69 -0.32 6.44
N ILE A 43 2.56 0.48 5.80
CA ILE A 43 2.75 0.44 4.34
C ILE A 43 3.31 -0.94 3.92
N LYS A 44 4.27 -1.50 4.66
CA LYS A 44 4.86 -2.83 4.39
C LYS A 44 3.79 -3.91 4.30
N LEU A 45 2.79 -3.88 5.17
CA LEU A 45 1.69 -4.86 5.14
C LEU A 45 0.92 -4.80 3.81
N GLY A 46 0.60 -3.59 3.34
CA GLY A 46 -0.09 -3.37 2.08
C GLY A 46 0.74 -3.72 0.84
N LEU A 47 2.06 -3.48 0.88
CA LEU A 47 2.97 -3.87 -0.20
C LEU A 47 3.21 -5.39 -0.21
N ASN A 48 3.32 -6.03 0.95
CA ASN A 48 3.49 -7.48 1.08
C ASN A 48 2.29 -8.26 0.57
N SER A 49 1.07 -7.71 0.66
CA SER A 49 -0.11 -8.31 0.04
C SER A 49 -0.20 -8.07 -1.46
N GLY A 50 0.77 -7.34 -2.05
CA GLY A 50 0.82 -7.02 -3.47
C GLY A 50 -0.22 -6.00 -3.93
N PHE A 51 -0.77 -5.22 -3.00
CA PHE A 51 -1.94 -4.36 -3.25
C PHE A 51 -1.65 -2.88 -3.02
N PHE A 52 -2.11 -2.28 -1.91
CA PHE A 52 -1.89 -0.88 -1.60
C PHE A 52 -1.57 -0.71 -0.11
N GLY A 53 -0.66 0.22 0.19
CA GLY A 53 -0.39 0.70 1.54
C GLY A 53 -0.73 2.18 1.61
N CYS A 54 -1.50 2.59 2.62
CA CYS A 54 -1.86 3.98 2.84
C CYS A 54 -1.65 4.34 4.31
N LEU A 55 -1.14 5.54 4.56
CA LEU A 55 -1.02 6.08 5.90
C LEU A 55 -2.35 6.67 6.33
N MET A 56 -2.71 6.41 7.58
CA MET A 56 -3.83 7.06 8.22
C MET A 56 -3.33 7.73 9.49
N THR A 57 -3.81 8.94 9.76
CA THR A 57 -3.59 9.63 11.03
C THR A 57 -4.70 10.64 11.23
N HIS A 58 -4.93 11.03 12.48
CA HIS A 58 -5.82 12.15 12.80
C HIS A 58 -5.07 13.48 12.66
N GLU A 59 -5.75 14.50 12.12
CA GLU A 59 -5.21 15.85 11.92
C GLU A 59 -4.67 16.46 13.22
N GLN A 60 -5.29 16.12 14.35
CA GLN A 60 -4.90 16.60 15.69
C GLN A 60 -3.50 16.13 16.09
N ARG A 61 -3.09 14.92 15.66
CA ARG A 61 -1.73 14.42 15.88
C ARG A 61 -0.73 15.10 14.97
N ILE A 62 -1.11 15.41 13.72
CA ILE A 62 -0.25 16.18 12.82
C ILE A 62 0.01 17.58 13.40
N ALA A 63 -1.02 18.21 13.98
CA ALA A 63 -0.94 19.57 14.53
C ALA A 63 0.06 19.73 15.68
N THR A 64 0.52 18.65 16.32
CA THR A 64 1.55 18.71 17.37
C THR A 64 2.98 18.61 16.85
N LEU A 65 3.17 18.28 15.56
CA LEU A 65 4.48 18.24 14.93
C LEU A 65 4.81 19.59 14.29
N SER A 66 6.08 19.97 14.36
CA SER A 66 6.64 20.94 13.41
C SER A 66 6.71 20.34 12.00
N VAL A 67 6.77 21.22 10.99
CA VAL A 67 6.94 20.79 9.58
C VAL A 67 8.19 19.91 9.43
N ASN A 68 9.30 20.29 10.06
CA ASN A 68 10.55 19.52 10.00
C ASN A 68 10.42 18.12 10.60
N GLU A 69 9.71 17.97 11.73
CA GLU A 69 9.46 16.65 12.33
C GLU A 69 8.59 15.78 11.43
N PHE A 70 7.58 16.37 10.79
CA PHE A 70 6.71 15.65 9.87
C PHE A 70 7.47 15.21 8.61
N GLU A 71 8.23 16.11 7.99
CA GLU A 71 9.07 15.79 6.82
C GLU A 71 10.13 14.73 7.14
N GLU A 72 10.79 14.83 8.29
CA GLU A 72 11.78 13.84 8.74
C GLU A 72 11.13 12.46 8.98
N THR A 73 9.90 12.43 9.51
CA THR A 73 9.13 11.19 9.65
C THR A 73 8.92 10.52 8.29
N LEU A 74 8.44 11.27 7.29
CA LEU A 74 8.23 10.77 5.93
C LEU A 74 9.54 10.32 5.26
N ARG A 75 10.62 11.08 5.42
CA ARG A 75 11.94 10.75 4.86
C ARG A 75 12.47 9.44 5.42
N ARG A 76 12.34 9.22 6.74
CA ARG A 76 12.74 7.97 7.39
C ARG A 76 11.91 6.78 6.89
N MET A 77 10.62 6.98 6.69
CA MET A 77 9.75 5.94 6.14
C MET A 77 10.18 5.53 4.73
N ASP A 78 10.53 6.49 3.88
CA ASP A 78 11.03 6.19 2.53
C ASP A 78 12.31 5.34 2.56
N VAL A 79 13.25 5.67 3.45
CA VAL A 79 14.46 4.86 3.69
C VAL A 79 14.10 3.45 4.16
N LEU A 80 13.20 3.31 5.13
CA LEU A 80 12.75 2.01 5.68
C LEU A 80 11.99 1.14 4.68
N LEU A 81 11.53 1.73 3.57
CA LEU A 81 10.80 1.09 2.50
C LEU A 81 11.62 0.97 1.21
N SER A 82 12.87 1.44 1.19
CA SER A 82 13.69 1.58 -0.01
C SER A 82 13.93 0.27 -0.77
N ASP A 83 13.88 -0.86 -0.06
CA ASP A 83 14.02 -2.22 -0.59
C ASP A 83 12.79 -2.72 -1.36
N ARG A 84 11.71 -1.94 -1.40
CA ARG A 84 10.42 -2.35 -1.98
C ARG A 84 10.09 -1.56 -3.22
N GLU A 85 9.66 -2.27 -4.25
CA GLU A 85 9.00 -1.66 -5.40
C GLU A 85 7.69 -1.01 -4.94
N LYS A 86 7.49 0.27 -5.30
CA LYS A 86 6.35 1.09 -4.91
C LYS A 86 5.88 1.89 -6.13
N ILE A 87 4.56 1.99 -6.29
CA ILE A 87 3.93 2.89 -7.25
C ILE A 87 3.16 3.91 -6.41
N PHE A 88 3.57 5.17 -6.49
CA PHE A 88 2.83 6.26 -5.85
C PHE A 88 1.63 6.61 -6.73
N ALA A 89 0.45 6.65 -6.11
CA ALA A 89 -0.81 6.99 -6.74
C ALA A 89 -1.68 7.74 -5.72
N SER A 90 -2.58 8.57 -6.23
CA SER A 90 -3.61 9.22 -5.43
C SER A 90 -4.64 8.20 -4.91
N TYR A 91 -5.40 8.59 -3.88
CA TYR A 91 -6.44 7.72 -3.33
C TYR A 91 -7.54 7.43 -4.35
N ASP A 92 -7.87 8.39 -5.22
CA ASP A 92 -8.86 8.22 -6.29
C ASP A 92 -8.40 7.21 -7.33
N GLU A 93 -7.14 7.29 -7.77
CA GLU A 93 -6.56 6.30 -8.69
C GLU A 93 -6.53 4.89 -8.07
N ILE A 94 -6.18 4.78 -6.78
CA ILE A 94 -6.23 3.51 -6.06
C ILE A 94 -7.67 2.98 -6.01
N ALA A 95 -8.65 3.82 -5.65
CA ALA A 95 -10.05 3.42 -5.57
C ALA A 95 -10.59 2.95 -6.94
N GLU A 96 -10.28 3.67 -8.01
CA GLU A 96 -10.67 3.30 -9.37
C GLU A 96 -10.00 1.98 -9.80
N TYR A 97 -8.71 1.82 -9.49
CA TYR A 97 -7.98 0.58 -9.76
C TYR A 97 -8.60 -0.61 -9.03
N LEU A 98 -8.95 -0.47 -7.75
CA LEU A 98 -9.58 -1.50 -6.93
C LEU A 98 -10.96 -1.89 -7.48
N TYR A 99 -11.77 -0.91 -7.83
CA TYR A 99 -13.08 -1.13 -8.44
C TYR A 99 -12.97 -1.99 -9.70
N ASN A 100 -12.02 -1.69 -10.57
CA ASN A 100 -11.78 -2.45 -11.79
C ASN A 100 -11.14 -3.82 -11.54
N HIS A 101 -10.16 -3.91 -10.64
CA HIS A 101 -9.50 -5.16 -10.28
C HIS A 101 -10.53 -6.20 -9.80
N THR A 102 -11.44 -5.82 -8.90
CA THR A 102 -12.48 -6.74 -8.37
C THR A 102 -13.48 -7.23 -9.42
N ARG A 103 -13.54 -6.57 -10.58
CA ARG A 103 -14.41 -6.91 -11.72
C ARG A 103 -13.66 -7.64 -12.83
N SER A 104 -12.37 -7.89 -12.64
CA SER A 104 -11.51 -8.63 -13.55
C SER A 104 -11.08 -9.94 -12.92
N LYS A 105 -10.83 -10.96 -13.74
CA LYS A 105 -10.33 -12.25 -13.26
C LYS A 105 -9.31 -12.84 -14.22
N LEU A 106 -8.22 -13.37 -13.67
CA LEU A 106 -7.32 -14.27 -14.36
C LEU A 106 -7.93 -15.69 -14.31
N GLU A 107 -8.39 -16.17 -15.45
CA GLU A 107 -9.09 -17.46 -15.57
C GLU A 107 -8.13 -18.62 -15.83
N GLU A 108 -7.16 -18.39 -16.71
CA GLU A 108 -6.19 -19.40 -17.09
C GLU A 108 -4.81 -18.78 -17.39
N VAL A 109 -3.78 -19.57 -17.13
CA VAL A 109 -2.40 -19.26 -17.50
C VAL A 109 -1.84 -20.50 -18.20
N ARG A 110 -1.30 -20.32 -19.40
CA ARG A 110 -0.62 -21.36 -20.17
C ARG A 110 0.79 -20.88 -20.48
N ILE A 111 1.78 -21.74 -20.24
CA ILE A 111 3.18 -21.45 -20.52
C ILE A 111 3.64 -22.49 -21.55
N ALA A 112 4.00 -22.03 -22.75
CA ALA A 112 4.46 -22.87 -23.85
C ALA A 112 5.43 -22.08 -24.73
N ASP A 113 6.48 -22.75 -25.23
CA ASP A 113 7.43 -22.19 -26.19
C ASP A 113 8.09 -20.85 -25.76
N GLY A 114 8.21 -20.63 -24.45
CA GLY A 114 8.75 -19.39 -23.89
C GLY A 114 7.76 -18.22 -23.81
N GLU A 115 6.50 -18.45 -24.17
CA GLU A 115 5.42 -17.46 -24.05
C GLU A 115 4.53 -17.78 -22.84
N ILE A 116 4.04 -16.72 -22.19
CA ILE A 116 3.00 -16.81 -21.16
C ILE A 116 1.71 -16.26 -21.75
N ARG A 117 0.70 -17.12 -21.86
CA ARG A 117 -0.65 -16.76 -22.32
C ARG A 117 -1.60 -16.71 -21.14
N CYS A 118 -2.25 -15.58 -20.94
CA CYS A 118 -3.19 -15.36 -19.86
C CYS A 118 -4.60 -15.14 -20.42
N GLY A 119 -5.53 -16.02 -20.06
CA GLY A 119 -6.95 -15.84 -20.31
C GLY A 119 -7.57 -15.01 -19.18
N LEU A 120 -8.17 -13.87 -19.54
CA LEU A 120 -8.81 -12.95 -18.61
C LEU A 120 -10.32 -12.87 -18.89
N SER A 121 -11.10 -12.60 -17.85
CA SER A 121 -12.54 -12.35 -17.96
C SER A 121 -12.97 -11.12 -17.14
N GLY A 122 -14.20 -10.65 -17.39
CA GLY A 122 -14.78 -9.51 -16.69
C GLY A 122 -14.55 -8.21 -17.45
N GLY A 123 -14.02 -7.18 -16.79
CA GLY A 123 -13.61 -5.97 -17.49
C GLY A 123 -13.00 -4.89 -16.60
N SER A 124 -12.22 -4.03 -17.23
CA SER A 124 -11.58 -2.86 -16.62
C SER A 124 -11.62 -1.67 -17.57
N SER A 125 -12.02 -0.50 -17.06
CA SER A 125 -11.92 0.78 -17.77
C SER A 125 -10.53 1.44 -17.65
N VAL A 126 -9.70 0.97 -16.71
CA VAL A 126 -8.34 1.47 -16.49
C VAL A 126 -7.30 0.39 -16.79
N PRO A 127 -6.04 0.75 -17.08
CA PRO A 127 -4.98 -0.25 -17.18
C PRO A 127 -4.78 -1.02 -15.88
N LEU A 128 -4.79 -2.35 -15.95
CA LEU A 128 -4.45 -3.23 -14.81
C LEU A 128 -3.03 -3.78 -14.96
N LYS A 129 -2.48 -4.39 -13.92
CA LYS A 129 -1.15 -5.01 -13.96
C LYS A 129 -1.17 -6.49 -13.60
N LEU A 130 -0.45 -7.28 -14.38
CA LEU A 130 -0.09 -8.66 -14.02
C LEU A 130 1.31 -8.67 -13.43
N SER A 131 1.46 -9.33 -12.28
CA SER A 131 2.77 -9.63 -11.70
C SER A 131 3.22 -11.01 -12.17
N VAL A 132 4.33 -11.06 -12.90
CA VAL A 132 5.01 -12.30 -13.29
C VAL A 132 6.22 -12.46 -12.37
N PHE A 133 6.32 -13.62 -11.73
CA PHE A 133 7.45 -13.95 -10.87
C PHE A 133 8.28 -15.03 -11.56
N GLU A 134 9.55 -14.72 -11.80
CA GLU A 134 10.50 -15.62 -12.44
C GLU A 134 11.62 -15.95 -11.45
N GLU A 135 11.92 -17.22 -11.28
CA GLU A 135 13.05 -17.68 -10.47
C GLU A 135 14.25 -17.96 -11.38
N GLN A 136 15.38 -17.32 -11.07
CA GLN A 136 16.65 -17.53 -11.75
C GLN A 136 17.76 -17.76 -10.72
N LYS A 137 18.25 -19.01 -10.64
CA LYS A 137 19.38 -19.39 -9.76
C LYS A 137 19.12 -19.06 -8.28
N GLY A 138 17.88 -19.25 -7.82
CA GLY A 138 17.46 -18.95 -6.45
C GLY A 138 17.06 -17.49 -6.19
N GLU A 139 17.19 -16.60 -7.17
CA GLU A 139 16.66 -15.23 -7.10
C GLU A 139 15.26 -15.17 -7.73
N ILE A 140 14.27 -14.68 -6.99
CA ILE A 140 12.94 -14.39 -7.55
C ILE A 140 12.93 -12.95 -8.04
N ARG A 141 12.65 -12.76 -9.33
CA ARG A 141 12.45 -11.45 -9.96
C ARG A 141 10.98 -11.27 -10.29
N ARG A 142 10.44 -10.10 -9.98
CA ARG A 142 9.08 -9.71 -10.35
C ARG A 142 9.14 -8.79 -11.57
N GLN A 143 8.26 -9.03 -12.53
CA GLN A 143 8.01 -8.14 -13.66
C GLN A 143 6.53 -7.73 -13.66
N LEU A 144 6.28 -6.45 -13.93
CA LEU A 144 4.94 -5.88 -14.00
C LEU A 144 4.53 -5.64 -15.45
N HIS A 145 3.59 -6.43 -15.95
CA HIS A 145 3.03 -6.27 -17.29
C HIS A 145 1.75 -5.44 -17.20
N THR A 146 1.68 -4.37 -18.00
CA THR A 146 0.49 -3.51 -18.05
C THR A 146 -0.51 -4.07 -19.06
N LEU A 147 -1.74 -4.28 -18.62
CA LEU A 147 -2.88 -4.67 -19.43
C LEU A 147 -3.63 -3.42 -19.86
N SER A 148 -3.92 -3.31 -21.16
CA SER A 148 -4.88 -2.32 -21.64
C SER A 148 -6.28 -2.57 -21.07
N PRO A 149 -7.13 -1.52 -20.94
CA PRO A 149 -8.54 -1.69 -20.62
C PRO A 149 -9.21 -2.75 -21.50
N PHE A 150 -10.14 -3.51 -20.93
CA PHE A 150 -10.78 -4.63 -21.63
C PHE A 150 -12.19 -4.90 -21.10
N SER A 151 -12.96 -5.64 -21.89
CA SER A 151 -14.31 -6.08 -21.52
C SER A 151 -14.58 -7.46 -22.12
N GLY A 152 -15.28 -8.30 -21.36
CA GLY A 152 -15.55 -9.68 -21.73
C GLY A 152 -14.37 -10.60 -21.50
N LYS A 153 -14.19 -11.59 -22.37
CA LYS A 153 -13.08 -12.55 -22.31
C LYS A 153 -12.01 -12.16 -23.31
N ILE A 154 -10.77 -12.07 -22.86
CA ILE A 154 -9.61 -11.77 -23.70
C ILE A 154 -8.48 -12.76 -23.42
N GLU A 155 -7.59 -12.94 -24.39
CA GLU A 155 -6.29 -13.57 -24.20
C GLU A 155 -5.21 -12.50 -24.37
N VAL A 156 -4.22 -12.49 -23.48
CA VAL A 156 -3.03 -11.65 -23.59
C VAL A 156 -1.79 -12.54 -23.58
N VAL A 157 -0.78 -12.13 -24.35
CA VAL A 157 0.54 -12.78 -24.39
C VAL A 157 1.53 -11.83 -23.74
N LEU A 158 2.28 -12.33 -22.75
CA LEU A 158 3.28 -11.57 -21.98
C LEU A 158 4.69 -11.80 -22.51
#